data_AF-A0A0A0NG99-F1
#
_entry.id   AF-A0A0A0NG99-F1
#
_cell.length_a   1.000
_cell.length_b   1.000
_cell.length_c   1.000
_cell.angle_alpha   90.00
_cell.angle_beta   90.00
_cell.angle_gamma   90.00
#
_symmetry.space_group_name_H-M   'P 1'
#
loop_
_entity.id
_entity.type
_entity.pdbx_description
1 polymer ?
#
loop_
_entity_poly.entity_id
_entity_poly.type
_entity_poly.pdbx_seq_one_letter_code
_entity_poly.pdbx_strand_id
1 'polypeptide(L)'
;MTDPADNLPDPSIHAGFAIAAQWGEALGAEKLEIALKALEPQLKREHQARMKQLDNERALAEQRHAAAEAAASRTAAMEKSAGERAARDAERRRSHVYRMSGLISGVVLSLALLSAGVVVAPAQPWLSACLCGPSLLALAKIFVLRRSDAGDIRASERAAREAATAVAPPQPPQGAV
;
A
#
# COMPACT_ATOMS: atom_id res chain seq x y z
N MET A 1 -22.87 -24.81 27.66
CA MET A 1 -23.49 -26.05 27.15
C MET A 1 -22.52 -27.18 27.49
N THR A 2 -22.64 -27.74 28.69
CA THR A 2 -21.76 -28.81 29.20
C THR A 2 -22.31 -30.14 28.69
N ASP A 3 -21.50 -30.84 27.90
CA ASP A 3 -21.84 -32.15 27.32
C ASP A 3 -21.92 -33.21 28.44
N PRO A 4 -22.97 -34.04 28.53
CA PRO A 4 -23.11 -35.08 29.55
C PRO A 4 -22.18 -36.30 29.35
N ALA A 5 -21.24 -36.24 28.40
CA ALA A 5 -20.33 -37.34 28.07
C ALA A 5 -19.06 -37.42 28.93
N ASP A 6 -18.74 -36.40 29.73
CA ASP A 6 -17.48 -36.30 30.47
C ASP A 6 -17.44 -37.05 31.82
N ASN A 7 -18.47 -37.83 32.16
CA ASN A 7 -18.56 -38.55 33.44
C ASN A 7 -18.39 -40.08 33.35
N LEU A 8 -17.87 -40.61 32.22
CA LEU A 8 -17.43 -42.01 32.22
C LEU A 8 -16.11 -42.13 32.97
N PRO A 9 -16.02 -42.93 34.06
CA PRO A 9 -14.76 -43.17 34.73
C PRO A 9 -13.77 -43.76 33.73
N ASP A 10 -12.62 -43.10 33.62
CA ASP A 10 -11.58 -43.38 32.65
C ASP A 10 -11.22 -44.89 32.69
N PRO A 11 -11.42 -45.65 31.60
CA PRO A 11 -11.27 -47.12 31.60
C PRO A 11 -9.87 -47.56 32.07
N SER A 12 -8.89 -46.68 31.89
CA SER A 12 -7.53 -46.75 32.41
C SER A 12 -7.47 -46.91 33.93
N ILE A 13 -8.31 -46.18 34.67
CA ILE A 13 -8.36 -46.19 36.15
C ILE A 13 -8.98 -47.50 36.64
N HIS A 14 -10.03 -47.99 35.97
CA HIS A 14 -10.65 -49.28 36.30
C HIS A 14 -9.69 -50.46 36.08
N ALA A 15 -8.94 -50.45 34.96
CA ALA A 15 -7.92 -51.46 34.70
C ALA A 15 -6.80 -51.43 35.74
N GLY A 16 -6.35 -50.24 36.15
CA GLY A 16 -5.34 -50.07 37.19
C GLY A 16 -5.77 -50.66 38.54
N PHE A 17 -7.03 -50.44 38.95
CA PHE A 17 -7.58 -50.99 40.19
C PHE A 17 -7.70 -52.51 40.18
N ALA A 18 -8.12 -53.10 39.06
CA ALA A 18 -8.22 -54.55 38.92
C ALA A 18 -6.85 -55.24 39.04
N ILE A 19 -5.81 -54.65 38.44
CA ILE A 19 -4.43 -55.12 38.55
C ILE A 19 -3.94 -54.96 40.01
N ALA A 20 -4.18 -53.81 40.65
CA ALA A 20 -3.78 -53.61 42.03
C ALA A 20 -4.40 -54.63 43.00
N ALA A 21 -5.68 -54.97 42.82
CA ALA A 21 -6.36 -56.00 43.61
C ALA A 21 -5.72 -57.39 43.43
N GLN A 22 -5.42 -57.77 42.18
CA GLN A 22 -4.81 -59.06 41.84
C GLN A 22 -3.40 -59.21 42.44
N TRP A 23 -2.62 -58.12 42.48
CA TRP A 23 -1.29 -58.12 43.10
C TRP A 23 -1.35 -58.14 44.63
N GLY A 24 -2.37 -57.49 45.22
CA GLY A 24 -2.62 -57.52 46.66
C GLY A 24 -2.93 -58.92 47.18
N GLU A 25 -3.69 -59.69 46.41
CA GLU A 25 -4.03 -61.09 46.69
C GLU A 25 -2.81 -62.03 46.58
N ALA A 26 -1.88 -61.76 45.65
CA ALA A 26 -0.71 -62.60 45.41
C ALA A 26 0.49 -62.35 46.35
N LEU A 27 0.75 -61.09 46.74
CA LEU A 27 1.94 -60.70 47.51
C LEU A 27 1.67 -60.39 48.99
N GLY A 28 0.40 -60.13 49.34
CA GLY A 28 -0.01 -59.63 50.67
C GLY A 28 0.13 -58.10 50.79
N ALA A 29 -0.78 -57.47 51.53
CA ALA A 29 -0.92 -56.00 51.61
C ALA A 29 0.37 -55.28 52.02
N GLU A 30 1.11 -55.80 53.01
CA GLU A 30 2.35 -55.15 53.48
C GLU A 30 3.47 -55.15 52.44
N LYS A 31 3.62 -56.23 51.67
CA LYS A 31 4.66 -56.29 50.63
C LYS A 31 4.32 -55.41 49.43
N LEU A 32 3.03 -55.29 49.11
CA LEU A 32 2.55 -54.39 48.07
C LEU A 32 2.79 -52.92 48.44
N GLU A 33 2.60 -52.55 49.71
CA GLU A 33 2.88 -51.18 50.18
C GLU A 33 4.38 -50.85 50.09
N ILE A 34 5.25 -51.77 50.50
CA ILE A 34 6.71 -51.58 50.39
C ILE A 34 7.13 -51.46 48.92
N ALA A 35 6.58 -52.30 48.04
CA ALA A 35 6.86 -52.24 46.61
C ALA A 35 6.37 -50.93 45.97
N LEU A 36 5.16 -50.46 46.32
CA LEU A 36 4.64 -49.16 45.87
C LEU A 36 5.51 -47.99 46.34
N LYS A 37 5.91 -47.97 47.62
CA LYS A 37 6.83 -46.96 48.16
C LYS A 37 8.18 -46.94 47.45
N ALA A 38 8.69 -48.11 47.05
CA ALA A 38 9.93 -48.20 46.29
C ALA A 38 9.77 -47.69 44.84
N LEU A 39 8.56 -47.78 44.26
CA LEU A 39 8.27 -47.37 42.89
C LEU A 39 7.92 -45.89 42.74
N GLU A 40 7.38 -45.25 43.79
CA GLU A 40 7.12 -43.80 43.84
C GLU A 40 8.26 -42.91 43.32
N PRO A 41 9.54 -43.09 43.73
CA PRO A 41 10.63 -42.25 43.24
C PRO A 41 10.90 -42.45 41.75
N GLN A 42 10.68 -43.65 41.20
CA GLN A 42 10.80 -43.88 39.75
C GLN A 42 9.65 -43.20 39.00
N LEU A 43 8.41 -43.37 39.47
CA LEU A 43 7.23 -42.75 38.85
C LEU A 43 7.34 -41.22 38.83
N LYS A 44 7.84 -40.61 39.91
CA LYS A 44 8.11 -39.17 39.99
C LYS A 44 9.14 -38.72 38.95
N ARG A 45 10.22 -39.48 38.76
CA ARG A 45 11.25 -39.16 37.75
C ARG A 45 10.70 -39.26 36.33
N GLU A 46 9.95 -40.32 36.02
CA GLU A 46 9.32 -40.50 34.72
C GLU A 46 8.29 -39.42 34.43
N HIS A 47 7.44 -39.11 35.40
CA HIS A 47 6.47 -38.03 35.28
C HIS A 47 7.17 -36.69 35.03
N GLN A 48 8.21 -36.38 35.80
CA GLN A 48 8.99 -35.15 35.61
C GLN A 48 9.69 -35.11 34.25
N ALA A 49 10.21 -36.24 33.77
CA ALA A 49 10.82 -36.34 32.44
C ALA A 49 9.77 -36.10 31.34
N ARG A 50 8.57 -36.69 31.48
CA ARG A 50 7.47 -36.51 30.54
C ARG A 50 6.95 -35.08 30.54
N MET A 51 6.85 -34.43 31.69
CA MET A 51 6.49 -33.02 31.79
C MET A 51 7.51 -32.13 31.06
N LYS A 52 8.80 -32.34 31.29
CA LYS A 52 9.87 -31.61 30.58
C LYS A 52 9.80 -31.83 29.07
N GLN A 53 9.48 -33.05 28.63
CA GLN A 53 9.33 -33.35 27.21
C GLN A 53 8.15 -32.58 26.60
N LEU A 54 6.99 -32.59 27.25
CA LEU A 54 5.82 -31.83 26.80
C LEU A 54 6.08 -30.32 26.76
N ASP A 55 6.81 -29.79 27.75
CA ASP A 55 7.18 -28.37 27.77
C ASP A 55 8.14 -28.02 26.62
N ASN A 56 9.12 -28.88 26.33
CA ASN A 56 10.01 -28.71 25.18
C ASN A 56 9.24 -28.78 23.85
N GLU A 57 8.28 -29.70 23.71
CA GLU A 57 7.43 -29.81 22.52
C GLU A 57 6.56 -28.56 22.33
N ARG A 58 5.97 -28.03 23.42
CA ARG A 58 5.21 -26.77 23.41
C ARG A 58 6.08 -25.59 23.00
N ALA A 59 7.27 -25.46 23.58
CA ALA A 59 8.21 -24.38 23.24
C ALA A 59 8.63 -24.44 21.76
N LEU A 60 8.88 -25.64 21.22
CA LEU A 60 9.18 -25.82 19.80
C LEU A 60 7.98 -25.48 18.90
N ALA A 61 6.77 -25.85 19.31
CA ALA A 61 5.55 -25.49 18.58
C ALA A 61 5.36 -23.97 18.54
N GLU A 62 5.50 -23.29 19.68
CA GLU A 62 5.42 -21.83 19.78
C GLU A 62 6.46 -21.14 18.90
N GLN A 63 7.71 -21.61 18.91
CA GLN A 63 8.76 -21.07 18.04
C GLN A 63 8.43 -21.27 16.55
N ARG A 64 7.87 -22.42 16.17
CA ARG A 64 7.46 -22.68 14.78
C ARG A 64 6.31 -21.77 14.35
N HIS A 65 5.32 -21.55 15.22
CA HIS A 65 4.23 -20.62 14.97
C HIS A 65 4.75 -19.19 14.80
N ALA A 66 5.59 -18.72 15.71
CA ALA A 66 6.20 -17.39 15.61
C ALA A 66 7.06 -17.24 14.34
N ALA A 67 7.82 -18.26 13.96
CA ALA A 67 8.62 -18.25 12.74
C ALA A 67 7.74 -18.23 11.47
N ALA A 68 6.63 -18.97 11.46
CA ALA A 68 5.68 -18.98 10.35
C ALA A 68 4.98 -17.62 10.19
N GLU A 69 4.57 -16.98 11.29
CA GLU A 69 3.99 -15.64 11.28
C GLU A 69 5.01 -14.57 10.83
N ALA A 70 6.26 -14.69 11.28
CA ALA A 70 7.34 -13.82 10.82
C ALA A 70 7.64 -14.01 9.32
N ALA A 71 7.54 -15.22 8.79
CA ALA A 71 7.69 -15.48 7.36
C ALA A 71 6.52 -14.88 6.55
N ALA A 72 5.28 -15.09 7.00
CA ALA A 72 4.08 -14.57 6.35
C ALA A 72 4.02 -13.03 6.35
N SER A 73 4.42 -12.40 7.44
CA SER A 73 4.51 -10.92 7.50
C SER A 73 5.58 -10.36 6.56
N ARG A 74 6.72 -11.06 6.40
CA ARG A 74 7.75 -10.67 5.43
C ARG A 74 7.28 -10.79 3.98
N THR A 75 6.58 -11.87 3.62
CA THR A 75 6.05 -12.02 2.26
C THR A 75 5.00 -10.95 1.96
N ALA A 76 4.07 -10.69 2.88
CA ALA A 76 3.08 -9.63 2.74
C ALA A 76 3.72 -8.23 2.62
N ALA A 77 4.78 -7.95 3.39
CA ALA A 77 5.52 -6.69 3.29
C ALA A 77 6.24 -6.54 1.94
N MET A 78 6.85 -7.61 1.42
CA MET A 78 7.47 -7.60 0.09
C MET A 78 6.44 -7.36 -1.00
N GLU A 79 5.30 -8.06 -0.97
CA GLU A 79 4.21 -7.89 -1.93
C GLU A 79 3.66 -6.46 -1.93
N LYS A 80 3.41 -5.90 -0.74
CA LYS A 80 2.98 -4.50 -0.59
C LYS A 80 4.00 -3.54 -1.19
N SER A 81 5.29 -3.73 -0.87
CA SER A 81 6.36 -2.86 -1.40
C SER A 81 6.50 -2.96 -2.93
N ALA A 82 6.28 -4.15 -3.50
CA ALA A 82 6.30 -4.36 -4.94
C ALA A 82 5.10 -3.67 -5.63
N GLY A 83 3.91 -3.78 -5.03
CA GLY A 83 2.71 -3.07 -5.48
C GLY A 83 2.88 -1.56 -5.47
N GLU A 84 3.47 -1.00 -4.40
CA GLU A 84 3.75 0.44 -4.31
C GLU A 84 4.74 0.92 -5.37
N ARG A 85 5.79 0.14 -5.67
CA ARG A 85 6.74 0.46 -6.74
C ARG A 85 6.05 0.46 -8.11
N ALA A 86 5.25 -0.57 -8.39
CA ALA A 86 4.50 -0.67 -9.63
C ALA A 86 3.52 0.51 -9.81
N ALA A 87 2.84 0.94 -8.74
CA ALA A 87 1.96 2.09 -8.76
C ALA A 87 2.72 3.40 -9.07
N ARG A 88 3.85 3.65 -8.40
CA ARG A 88 4.70 4.83 -8.66
C ARG A 88 5.25 4.83 -10.09
N ASP A 89 5.63 3.67 -10.63
CA ASP A 89 6.13 3.56 -12.00
C ASP A 89 5.01 3.82 -13.03
N ALA A 90 3.78 3.38 -12.76
CA ALA A 90 2.63 3.67 -13.60
C ALA A 90 2.32 5.18 -13.63
N GLU A 91 2.40 5.88 -12.49
CA GLU A 91 2.23 7.34 -12.41
C GLU A 91 3.33 8.08 -13.17
N ARG A 92 4.60 7.65 -13.05
CA ARG A 92 5.73 8.21 -13.81
C ARG A 92 5.52 8.08 -15.31
N ARG A 93 5.04 6.91 -15.78
CA ARG A 93 4.74 6.71 -17.22
C ARG A 93 3.65 7.66 -17.71
N ARG A 94 2.56 7.80 -16.96
CA ARG A 94 1.47 8.71 -17.32
C ARG A 94 1.95 10.16 -17.38
N SER A 95 2.67 10.63 -16.36
CA SER A 95 3.21 12.00 -16.35
C SER A 95 4.20 12.23 -17.48
N HIS A 96 5.06 11.25 -17.80
CA HIS A 96 5.98 11.32 -18.92
C HIS A 96 5.25 11.44 -20.25
N VAL A 97 4.22 10.62 -20.49
CA VAL A 97 3.39 10.71 -21.71
C VAL A 97 2.70 12.07 -21.82
N TYR A 98 2.11 12.58 -20.74
CA TYR A 98 1.49 13.92 -20.72
C TYR A 98 2.49 15.07 -20.90
N ARG A 99 3.76 14.86 -20.51
CA ARG A 99 4.82 15.84 -20.73
C ARG A 99 5.29 15.82 -22.19
N MET A 100 5.48 14.63 -22.77
CA MET A 100 5.87 14.47 -24.17
C MET A 100 4.78 14.97 -25.12
N SER A 101 3.51 14.65 -24.86
CA SER A 101 2.41 15.11 -25.73
C SER A 101 2.29 16.64 -25.76
N GLY A 102 2.47 17.30 -24.62
CA GLY A 102 2.48 18.76 -24.54
C GLY A 102 3.65 19.41 -25.28
N LEU A 103 4.83 18.79 -25.25
CA LEU A 103 5.98 19.26 -26.02
C LEU A 103 5.75 19.09 -27.53
N ILE A 104 5.26 17.93 -27.96
CA ILE A 104 4.97 17.65 -29.37
C ILE A 104 3.90 18.63 -29.90
N SER A 105 2.81 18.83 -29.17
CA SER A 105 1.77 19.77 -29.60
C SER A 105 2.28 21.22 -29.66
N GLY A 106 3.11 21.64 -28.71
CA GLY A 106 3.75 22.96 -28.73
C GLY A 106 4.67 23.18 -29.93
N VAL A 107 5.48 22.17 -30.29
CA VAL A 107 6.35 22.22 -31.48
C VAL A 107 5.51 22.28 -32.77
N VAL A 108 4.49 21.42 -32.89
CA VAL A 108 3.60 21.40 -34.06
C VAL A 108 2.88 22.74 -34.24
N LEU A 109 2.35 23.32 -33.16
CA LEU A 109 1.67 24.61 -33.21
C LEU A 109 2.61 25.76 -33.62
N SER A 110 3.84 25.76 -33.10
CA SER A 110 4.85 26.78 -33.44
C SER A 110 5.23 26.72 -34.92
N LEU A 111 5.43 25.52 -35.46
CA LEU A 111 5.70 25.32 -36.89
C LEU A 111 4.52 25.75 -37.76
N ALA A 112 3.29 25.46 -37.35
CA ALA A 112 2.08 25.87 -38.07
C ALA A 112 1.89 27.40 -38.10
N LEU A 113 2.16 28.09 -36.99
CA LEU A 113 2.09 29.56 -36.94
C LEU A 113 3.20 30.20 -37.77
N LEU A 114 4.41 29.64 -37.73
CA LEU A 114 5.53 30.12 -38.54
C LEU A 114 5.22 29.96 -40.04
N SER A 115 4.71 28.80 -40.46
CA SER A 115 4.36 28.57 -41.87
C SER A 115 3.21 29.46 -42.33
N ALA A 116 2.18 29.66 -41.51
CA ALA A 116 1.09 30.59 -41.81
C ALA A 116 1.59 32.04 -41.97
N GLY A 117 2.50 32.48 -41.11
CA GLY A 117 3.10 33.82 -41.20
C GLY A 117 3.89 34.05 -42.49
N VAL A 118 4.62 33.03 -42.96
CA VAL A 118 5.38 33.09 -44.22
C VAL A 118 4.45 33.22 -45.43
N VAL A 119 3.28 32.57 -45.42
CA VAL A 119 2.34 32.60 -46.55
C VAL A 119 1.56 33.91 -46.63
N VAL A 120 1.17 34.49 -45.48
CA VAL A 120 0.23 35.64 -45.44
C VAL A 120 0.89 36.98 -45.79
N ALA A 121 2.20 37.15 -45.63
CA ALA A 121 2.87 38.44 -45.84
C ALA A 121 4.09 38.35 -46.78
N PRO A 122 3.89 38.06 -48.09
CA PRO A 122 5.00 38.02 -49.05
C PRO A 122 5.63 39.40 -49.31
N ALA A 123 4.88 40.49 -49.09
CA ALA A 123 5.32 41.84 -49.46
C ALA A 123 6.11 42.59 -48.37
N GLN A 124 5.92 42.26 -47.08
CA GLN A 124 6.53 42.99 -45.95
C GLN A 124 6.84 42.07 -44.75
N PRO A 125 7.87 41.21 -44.84
CA PRO A 125 8.18 40.19 -43.82
C PRO A 125 8.63 40.75 -42.46
N TRP A 126 8.98 42.04 -42.38
CA TRP A 126 9.45 42.66 -41.14
C TRP A 126 8.30 43.02 -40.18
N LEU A 127 7.11 43.35 -40.70
CA LEU A 127 5.92 43.66 -39.88
C LEU A 127 5.35 42.41 -39.22
N SER A 128 5.35 41.27 -39.92
CA SER A 128 4.94 39.98 -39.35
C SER A 128 5.91 39.53 -38.25
N ALA A 129 7.21 39.76 -38.39
CA ALA A 129 8.20 39.49 -37.34
C ALA A 129 8.00 40.36 -36.09
N CYS A 130 7.76 41.66 -36.25
CA CYS A 130 7.52 42.57 -35.12
C CYS A 130 6.19 42.31 -34.38
N LEU A 131 5.14 41.92 -35.11
CA LEU A 131 3.82 41.66 -34.51
C LEU A 131 3.70 40.26 -33.90
N CYS A 132 4.35 39.25 -34.50
CA CYS A 132 4.34 37.89 -33.97
C CYS A 132 5.34 37.69 -32.83
N GLY A 133 6.41 38.49 -32.73
CA GLY A 133 7.50 38.30 -31.77
C GLY A 133 7.03 38.12 -30.31
N PRO A 134 6.26 39.05 -29.72
CA PRO A 134 5.86 38.96 -28.31
C PRO A 134 4.83 37.85 -28.05
N SER A 135 3.87 37.66 -28.96
CA SER A 135 2.84 36.63 -28.85
C SER A 135 3.40 35.22 -29.04
N LEU A 136 4.34 35.03 -29.97
CA LEU A 136 5.09 33.77 -30.12
C LEU A 136 6.01 33.53 -28.93
N LEU A 137 6.67 34.55 -28.38
CA LEU A 137 7.49 34.39 -27.16
C LEU A 137 6.63 34.00 -25.96
N ALA A 138 5.45 34.58 -25.80
CA ALA A 138 4.51 34.24 -24.74
C ALA A 138 3.97 32.82 -24.90
N LEU A 139 3.54 32.43 -26.11
CA LEU A 139 3.07 31.08 -26.40
C LEU A 139 4.20 30.05 -26.27
N ALA A 140 5.38 30.33 -26.80
CA ALA A 140 6.56 29.48 -26.62
C ALA A 140 6.92 29.34 -25.14
N LYS A 141 6.84 30.41 -24.34
CA LYS A 141 7.06 30.34 -22.90
C LYS A 141 6.00 29.47 -22.20
N ILE A 142 4.72 29.65 -22.52
CA ILE A 142 3.62 28.90 -21.92
C ILE A 142 3.69 27.40 -22.30
N PHE A 143 3.99 27.10 -23.56
CA PHE A 143 4.01 25.72 -24.08
C PHE A 143 5.34 24.99 -23.83
N VAL A 144 6.50 25.67 -23.93
CA VAL A 144 7.83 25.05 -23.78
C VAL A 144 8.28 24.99 -22.32
N LEU A 145 8.10 26.06 -21.54
CA LEU A 145 8.51 26.06 -20.13
C LEU A 145 7.48 25.41 -19.22
N ARG A 146 6.21 25.31 -19.67
CA ARG A 146 5.07 24.73 -18.93
C ARG A 146 4.99 25.14 -17.46
N ARG A 147 5.59 26.29 -17.12
CA ARG A 147 5.41 27.00 -15.86
C ARG A 147 4.30 28.03 -16.07
N SER A 148 3.15 27.55 -16.54
CA SER A 148 1.91 28.27 -16.33
C SER A 148 1.56 28.05 -14.86
N ASP A 149 2.20 28.84 -13.99
CA ASP A 149 1.67 29.05 -12.64
C ASP A 149 0.21 29.46 -12.80
N ALA A 150 -0.68 29.05 -11.89
CA ALA A 150 -2.10 29.42 -11.96
C ALA A 150 -2.33 30.94 -12.08
N GLY A 151 -1.31 31.75 -11.78
CA GLY A 151 -1.25 33.19 -12.01
C GLY A 151 -1.31 33.61 -13.49
N ASP A 152 -0.67 32.89 -14.43
CA ASP A 152 -0.63 33.29 -15.83
C ASP A 152 -1.98 33.07 -16.53
N ILE A 153 -2.71 32.01 -16.15
CA ILE A 153 -4.10 31.80 -16.61
C ILE A 153 -4.99 32.93 -16.11
N ARG A 154 -4.87 33.31 -14.82
CA ARG A 154 -5.62 34.43 -14.23
C ARG A 154 -5.20 35.80 -14.78
N ALA A 155 -3.98 35.94 -15.28
CA ALA A 155 -3.51 37.16 -15.93
C ALA A 155 -4.08 37.24 -17.35
N SER A 156 -4.12 36.12 -18.08
CA SER A 156 -4.73 36.07 -19.41
C SER A 156 -6.24 36.31 -19.39
N GLU A 157 -6.97 35.76 -18.40
CA GLU A 157 -8.40 36.07 -18.20
C GLU A 157 -8.64 37.54 -17.87
N ARG A 158 -7.77 38.16 -17.06
CA ARG A 158 -7.84 39.59 -16.75
C ARG A 158 -7.58 40.44 -17.98
N ALA A 159 -6.51 40.16 -18.72
CA ALA A 159 -6.19 40.87 -19.95
C ALA A 159 -7.30 40.71 -21.01
N ALA A 160 -7.91 39.53 -21.12
CA ALA A 160 -9.04 39.29 -22.02
C ALA A 160 -10.29 40.06 -21.60
N ARG A 161 -10.60 40.13 -20.29
CA ARG A 161 -11.69 40.97 -19.76
C ARG A 161 -11.43 42.46 -19.98
N GLU A 162 -10.20 42.91 -19.76
CA GLU A 162 -9.80 44.30 -19.94
C GLU A 162 -9.89 44.71 -21.42
N ALA A 163 -9.44 43.85 -22.34
CA ALA A 163 -9.60 44.05 -23.78
C ALA A 163 -11.08 44.08 -24.18
N ALA A 164 -11.91 43.21 -23.61
CA ALA A 164 -13.36 43.20 -23.87
C ALA A 164 -14.05 44.47 -23.35
N THR A 165 -13.61 45.03 -22.21
CA THR A 165 -14.12 46.31 -21.71
C THR A 165 -13.59 47.53 -22.45
N ALA A 166 -12.38 47.47 -23.01
CA ALA A 166 -11.81 48.56 -23.80
C ALA A 166 -12.53 48.76 -25.15
N VAL A 167 -13.21 47.73 -25.64
CA VAL A 167 -14.03 47.77 -26.87
C VAL A 167 -15.48 48.21 -26.58
N ALA A 168 -15.87 48.38 -25.31
CA ALA A 168 -17.20 48.89 -24.97
C ALA A 168 -17.36 50.34 -25.48
N PRO A 169 -18.43 50.65 -26.25
CA PRO A 169 -18.62 51.99 -26.81
C PRO A 169 -18.89 53.02 -25.69
N PRO A 170 -18.44 54.29 -25.85
CA PRO A 170 -18.63 55.32 -24.83
C PRO A 170 -20.12 55.53 -24.54
N GLN A 171 -20.51 55.44 -23.26
CA GLN A 171 -21.87 55.73 -22.84
C GLN A 171 -22.21 57.20 -23.13
N PRO A 172 -23.35 57.52 -23.77
CA PRO A 172 -23.73 58.89 -24.04
C PRO A 172 -23.97 59.65 -22.72
N PRO A 173 -23.62 60.94 -22.65
CA PRO A 173 -23.79 61.74 -21.44
C PRO A 173 -25.26 61.81 -21.07
N GLN A 174 -25.61 61.25 -19.91
CA GLN A 174 -26.92 61.46 -19.29
C GLN A 174 -26.95 62.90 -18.76
N GLY A 175 -27.27 63.83 -19.66
CA GLY A 175 -27.55 65.22 -19.36
C GLY A 175 -28.86 65.36 -18.60
N ALA A 176 -28.80 66.19 -17.57
CA ALA A 176 -29.89 66.65 -16.73
C ALA A 176 -31.12 67.15 -17.52
N VAL A 177 -32.31 66.73 -17.08
CA VAL A 177 -33.49 67.57 -16.75
C VAL A 177 -34.30 66.84 -15.68
#